data_AF-A0A0L9UTQ8-F1
#
_entry.id   AF-A0A0L9UTQ8-F1
#
_cell.length_a   1.000
_cell.length_b   1.000
_cell.length_c   1.000
_cell.angle_alpha   90.00
_cell.angle_beta   90.00
_cell.angle_gamma   90.00
#
_symmetry.space_group_name_H-M   'P 1'
#
loop_
_entity.id
_entity.type
_entity.pdbx_description
1 polymer ?
#
loop_
_entity_poly.entity_id
_entity_poly.type
_entity_poly.pdbx_seq_one_letter_code
_entity_poly.pdbx_strand_id
1 'polypeptide(L)'
;SYHINCGSPTNTTDPFNTTWLSDRYFSGGATGIVSEPLNFHHAHEKTLRFFPISSGKKNCYAIPSLPPSRYLLRTFVVYDNYDGRSHPPSFDVAVASTVVFSWRSPWPPSLARDGAYADLFATILSSEALICFYSLATDPPVISSIELFAADLASYDAAAIADNGTVLVNYGRLSCGSDQWGPGFSNDSDLFGRSWQSDSVFRTGQSKIVAVSTRNSISGAEEKPNYFPEKLYQTAVMTATTAEERGGVLEYELRVDAKLDYLVWLHFAEIEGRVRRVGGRVFDVYINGDNLTRVDIYKQVGGFAAFTWHHTVKNLSSSVLSVKLVGVVGAPLICGIENYALVPSDPSTVPQQVVAMKALKDSLRVPERMGWNGDPCAPTNWDAWEGVTCRMSKDNTALVISQMYALLPILESY
;
A
#
# COMPACT_ATOMS: atom_id res chain seq x y z
N SER A 1 -15.88 0.26 -4.55
CA SER A 1 -14.89 0.11 -3.47
C SER A 1 -15.59 -0.43 -2.23
N TYR A 2 -14.82 -0.94 -1.27
CA TYR A 2 -15.27 -1.23 0.09
C TYR A 2 -14.56 -0.29 1.04
N HIS A 3 -15.27 0.26 2.02
CA HIS A 3 -14.72 1.10 3.09
C HIS A 3 -15.24 0.54 4.41
N ILE A 4 -14.34 0.08 5.27
CA ILE A 4 -14.66 -0.62 6.51
C ILE A 4 -14.11 0.19 7.68
N ASN A 5 -15.02 0.63 8.55
CA ASN A 5 -14.71 1.29 9.81
C ASN A 5 -14.61 0.21 10.91
N CYS A 6 -13.38 -0.12 11.30
CA CYS A 6 -13.10 -1.19 12.25
C CYS A 6 -13.40 -0.73 13.66
N GLY A 7 -14.10 -1.57 14.43
CA GLY A 7 -14.53 -1.26 15.79
C GLY A 7 -15.81 -0.42 15.89
N SER A 8 -16.35 0.09 14.77
CA SER A 8 -17.61 0.83 14.79
C SER A 8 -18.82 -0.11 14.84
N PRO A 9 -19.81 0.11 15.73
CA PRO A 9 -21.01 -0.71 15.80
C PRO A 9 -22.02 -0.42 14.67
N THR A 10 -21.86 0.70 13.96
CA THR A 10 -22.78 1.17 12.93
C THR A 10 -22.05 1.69 11.71
N ASN A 11 -22.76 1.76 10.58
CA ASN A 11 -22.25 2.46 9.40
C ASN A 11 -22.11 3.96 9.70
N THR A 12 -21.11 4.58 9.10
CA THR A 12 -20.84 6.02 9.20
C THR A 12 -20.66 6.60 7.80
N THR A 13 -20.87 7.90 7.66
CA THR A 13 -20.57 8.62 6.41
C THR A 13 -19.54 9.70 6.72
N ASP A 14 -18.49 9.79 5.91
CA ASP A 14 -17.43 10.78 6.10
C ASP A 14 -17.81 12.14 5.47
N PRO A 15 -17.02 13.21 5.72
CA PRO A 15 -17.26 14.53 5.12
C PRO A 15 -17.22 14.57 3.59
N PHE A 16 -16.67 13.53 2.94
CA PHE A 16 -16.59 13.38 1.48
C PHE A 16 -17.76 12.55 0.92
N ASN A 17 -18.79 12.27 1.73
CA ASN A 17 -19.97 11.48 1.38
C ASN A 17 -19.66 10.00 1.06
N THR A 18 -18.53 9.48 1.55
CA THR A 18 -18.19 8.06 1.47
C THR A 18 -18.91 7.31 2.58
N THR A 19 -19.60 6.22 2.23
CA THR A 19 -20.22 5.34 3.23
C THR A 19 -19.21 4.31 3.73
N TRP A 20 -18.95 4.34 5.03
CA TRP A 20 -18.12 3.40 5.75
C TRP A 20 -18.99 2.36 6.45
N LEU A 21 -18.70 1.09 6.17
CA LEU A 21 -19.42 -0.04 6.75
C LEU A 21 -18.82 -0.39 8.12
N SER A 22 -19.66 -0.70 9.09
CA SER A 22 -19.21 -1.45 10.27
C SER A 22 -18.57 -2.77 9.83
N ASP A 23 -17.60 -3.27 10.59
CA ASP A 23 -16.77 -4.44 10.30
C ASP A 23 -17.51 -5.79 10.39
N ARG A 24 -18.52 -5.94 9.54
CA ARG A 24 -19.32 -7.15 9.34
C ARG A 24 -18.54 -8.33 8.74
N TYR A 25 -17.37 -8.09 8.18
CA TYR A 25 -16.58 -9.04 7.39
C TYR A 25 -15.43 -9.67 8.18
N PHE A 26 -15.59 -9.76 9.50
CA PHE A 26 -14.53 -10.06 10.44
C PHE A 26 -14.80 -11.32 11.27
N SER A 27 -13.75 -12.01 11.71
CA SER A 27 -13.81 -13.37 12.29
C SER A 27 -13.71 -13.52 13.82
N GLY A 28 -13.58 -12.44 14.62
CA GLY A 28 -13.58 -12.50 16.10
C GLY A 28 -12.52 -11.66 16.83
N GLY A 29 -12.84 -10.87 17.85
CA GLY A 29 -11.90 -9.88 18.43
C GLY A 29 -12.66 -8.76 19.13
N ALA A 30 -11.96 -7.79 19.71
CA ALA A 30 -12.59 -6.75 20.52
C ALA A 30 -12.46 -5.35 19.91
N THR A 31 -13.41 -4.49 20.25
CA THR A 31 -13.46 -3.11 19.76
C THR A 31 -12.88 -2.15 20.80
N GLY A 32 -12.14 -1.15 20.35
CA GLY A 32 -11.59 -0.09 21.17
C GLY A 32 -11.90 1.28 20.58
N ILE A 33 -11.79 2.31 21.41
CA ILE A 33 -11.80 3.70 20.99
C ILE A 33 -10.38 4.20 21.24
N VAL A 34 -9.83 4.97 20.31
CA VAL A 34 -8.55 5.64 20.52
C VAL A 34 -8.66 6.57 21.74
N SER A 35 -7.64 6.59 22.61
CA SER A 35 -7.81 7.20 23.94
C SER A 35 -8.02 8.71 23.89
N GLU A 36 -7.55 9.40 22.85
CA GLU A 36 -7.69 10.85 22.70
C GLU A 36 -8.58 11.19 21.49
N PRO A 37 -9.90 11.40 21.68
CA PRO A 37 -10.84 11.64 20.57
C PRO A 37 -10.65 12.99 19.83
N LEU A 38 -9.55 13.71 20.06
CA LEU A 38 -9.30 15.08 19.59
C LEU A 38 -8.36 15.18 18.38
N ASN A 39 -7.59 14.13 18.05
CA ASN A 39 -6.62 14.19 16.94
C ASN A 39 -7.23 13.76 15.61
N PHE A 40 -8.25 12.90 15.63
CA PHE A 40 -8.84 12.32 14.43
C PHE A 40 -10.10 13.05 14.00
N HIS A 41 -10.16 13.47 12.74
CA HIS A 41 -11.34 14.12 12.19
C HIS A 41 -12.34 13.10 11.65
N HIS A 42 -11.87 12.00 11.09
CA HIS A 42 -12.73 11.02 10.45
C HIS A 42 -13.20 9.93 11.41
N ALA A 43 -14.43 9.46 11.23
CA ALA A 43 -15.03 8.46 12.12
C ALA A 43 -14.27 7.11 12.07
N HIS A 44 -13.74 6.74 10.90
CA HIS A 44 -12.99 5.50 10.70
C HIS A 44 -11.57 5.50 11.27
N GLU A 45 -11.15 6.62 11.87
CA GLU A 45 -9.87 6.76 12.55
C GLU A 45 -10.03 6.81 14.08
N LYS A 46 -11.28 6.97 14.57
CA LYS A 46 -11.59 7.12 16.00
C LYS A 46 -11.84 5.80 16.72
N THR A 47 -12.18 4.76 15.97
CA THR A 47 -12.39 3.42 16.51
C THR A 47 -11.33 2.49 15.96
N LEU A 48 -11.07 1.42 16.71
CA LEU A 48 -10.21 0.35 16.25
C LEU A 48 -10.80 -0.99 16.65
N ARG A 49 -10.40 -2.02 15.91
CA ARG A 49 -10.51 -3.39 16.32
C ARG A 49 -9.13 -3.91 16.72
N PHE A 50 -9.07 -4.66 17.82
CA PHE A 50 -7.85 -5.31 18.28
C PHE A 50 -8.06 -6.80 18.50
N PHE A 51 -7.00 -7.58 18.30
CA PHE A 51 -7.03 -9.04 18.40
C PHE A 51 -6.22 -9.52 19.61
N PRO A 52 -6.84 -9.63 20.80
CA PRO A 52 -6.15 -10.20 21.95
C PRO A 52 -5.83 -11.68 21.69
N ILE A 53 -4.83 -12.22 22.39
CA ILE A 53 -4.41 -13.61 22.27
C ILE A 53 -5.54 -14.63 22.52
N SER A 54 -6.57 -14.23 23.28
CA SER A 54 -7.80 -15.03 23.48
C SER A 54 -8.60 -15.27 22.19
N SER A 55 -8.35 -14.49 21.14
CA SER A 55 -8.92 -14.65 19.79
C SER A 55 -8.02 -15.51 18.89
N GLY A 56 -6.95 -16.08 19.44
CA GLY A 56 -5.93 -16.82 18.70
C GLY A 56 -4.87 -15.91 18.08
N LYS A 57 -3.78 -16.53 17.62
CA LYS A 57 -2.63 -15.82 17.04
C LYS A 57 -2.89 -15.21 15.66
N LYS A 58 -3.95 -15.67 14.99
CA LYS A 58 -4.30 -15.33 13.60
C LYS A 58 -5.77 -14.95 13.48
N ASN A 59 -6.02 -13.74 12.98
CA ASN A 59 -7.37 -13.19 12.81
C ASN A 59 -7.50 -12.56 11.43
N CYS A 60 -8.63 -12.73 10.74
CA CYS A 60 -8.75 -12.31 9.35
C CYS A 60 -10.07 -11.59 9.06
N TYR A 61 -10.00 -10.64 8.13
CA TYR A 61 -11.14 -10.14 7.40
C TYR A 61 -11.31 -10.95 6.12
N ALA A 62 -12.55 -11.32 5.81
CA ALA A 62 -12.92 -11.96 4.56
C ALA A 62 -13.93 -11.08 3.83
N ILE A 63 -13.44 -10.26 2.89
CA ILE A 63 -14.26 -9.32 2.12
C ILE A 63 -14.82 -10.08 0.91
N PRO A 64 -16.14 -10.36 0.84
CA PRO A 64 -16.72 -11.21 -0.20
C PRO A 64 -17.14 -10.41 -1.43
N SER A 65 -17.58 -11.14 -2.46
CA SER A 65 -18.20 -10.63 -3.68
C SER A 65 -17.25 -9.76 -4.52
N LEU A 66 -15.98 -10.14 -4.56
CA LEU A 66 -14.97 -9.45 -5.36
C LEU A 66 -14.86 -10.09 -6.76
N PRO A 67 -15.03 -9.32 -7.85
CA PRO A 67 -14.64 -9.80 -9.17
C PRO A 67 -13.12 -10.01 -9.25
N PRO A 68 -12.63 -10.97 -10.05
CA PRO A 68 -11.19 -11.12 -10.29
C PRO A 68 -10.61 -9.84 -10.87
N SER A 69 -9.74 -9.16 -10.12
CA SER A 69 -9.09 -7.92 -10.55
C SER A 69 -7.80 -7.66 -9.79
N ARG A 70 -7.09 -6.60 -10.16
CA ARG A 70 -6.13 -5.95 -9.28
C ARG A 70 -6.89 -5.01 -8.34
N TYR A 71 -6.41 -4.88 -7.11
CA TYR A 71 -7.03 -4.05 -6.09
C TYR A 71 -5.99 -3.21 -5.37
N LEU A 72 -6.30 -1.93 -5.14
CA LEU A 72 -5.63 -1.14 -4.12
C LEU A 72 -6.25 -1.48 -2.76
N LEU A 73 -5.47 -2.09 -1.87
CA LEU A 73 -5.81 -2.21 -0.46
C LEU A 73 -5.15 -1.06 0.28
N ARG A 74 -5.92 -0.33 1.08
CA ARG A 74 -5.41 0.68 2.01
C ARG A 74 -5.88 0.37 3.41
N THR A 75 -4.97 0.49 4.38
CA THR A 75 -5.24 0.27 5.80
C THR A 75 -4.83 1.49 6.60
N PHE A 76 -5.62 1.84 7.61
CA PHE A 76 -5.23 2.83 8.62
C PHE A 76 -5.01 2.14 9.96
N VAL A 77 -3.83 2.34 10.53
CA VAL A 77 -3.41 1.76 11.82
C VAL A 77 -3.05 2.89 12.78
N VAL A 78 -3.63 2.84 13.97
CA VAL A 78 -3.29 3.71 15.09
C VAL A 78 -3.39 2.90 16.40
N TYR A 79 -2.48 3.18 17.34
CA TYR A 79 -2.56 2.63 18.69
C TYR A 79 -3.25 3.61 19.64
N ASP A 80 -2.77 4.86 19.65
CA ASP A 80 -3.17 5.96 20.53
C ASP A 80 -3.55 5.53 21.95
N ASN A 81 -2.72 4.64 22.50
CA ASN A 81 -2.83 4.15 23.87
C ASN A 81 -4.26 3.68 24.26
N TYR A 82 -5.01 3.08 23.33
CA TYR A 82 -6.42 2.69 23.53
C TYR A 82 -6.66 1.79 24.77
N ASP A 83 -5.62 1.10 25.24
CA ASP A 83 -5.64 0.18 26.38
C ASP A 83 -4.94 0.72 27.63
N GLY A 84 -4.43 1.95 27.59
CA GLY A 84 -3.73 2.61 28.71
C GLY A 84 -2.35 2.04 29.04
N ARG A 85 -1.79 1.12 28.23
CA ARG A 85 -0.51 0.44 28.54
C ARG A 85 0.74 1.16 28.05
N SER A 86 0.59 2.15 27.18
CA SER A 86 1.68 2.89 26.54
C SER A 86 2.69 1.98 25.83
N HIS A 87 2.20 0.85 25.29
CA HIS A 87 2.99 -0.15 24.58
C HIS A 87 2.28 -0.49 23.26
N PRO A 88 2.65 0.16 22.14
CA PRO A 88 2.07 -0.18 20.84
C PRO A 88 2.44 -1.62 20.46
N PRO A 89 1.53 -2.36 19.80
CA PRO A 89 1.72 -3.78 19.54
C PRO A 89 2.67 -4.08 18.38
N SER A 90 3.33 -5.24 18.43
CA SER A 90 4.05 -5.82 17.30
C SER A 90 3.18 -6.88 16.60
N PHE A 91 2.98 -6.73 15.29
CA PHE A 91 2.19 -7.67 14.49
C PHE A 91 2.53 -7.61 13.01
N ASP A 92 2.14 -8.64 12.26
CA ASP A 92 2.19 -8.66 10.80
C ASP A 92 0.80 -8.64 10.18
N VAL A 93 0.71 -8.05 9.00
CA VAL A 93 -0.48 -8.08 8.14
C VAL A 93 -0.14 -8.83 6.86
N ALA A 94 -0.97 -9.80 6.50
CA ALA A 94 -0.89 -10.51 5.25
C ALA A 94 -2.13 -10.27 4.38
N VAL A 95 -1.92 -10.20 3.07
CA VAL A 95 -2.99 -10.21 2.07
C VAL A 95 -2.92 -11.52 1.32
N ALA A 96 -4.06 -12.21 1.29
CA ALA A 96 -4.14 -13.62 0.92
C ALA A 96 -3.13 -14.44 1.75
N SER A 97 -2.06 -14.89 1.12
CA SER A 97 -1.00 -15.71 1.73
C SER A 97 0.29 -14.96 1.98
N THR A 98 0.39 -13.66 1.68
CA THR A 98 1.67 -12.94 1.64
C THR A 98 1.72 -11.85 2.72
N VAL A 99 2.77 -11.84 3.54
CA VAL A 99 3.01 -10.75 4.52
C VAL A 99 3.43 -9.49 3.77
N VAL A 100 2.74 -8.39 4.04
CA VAL A 100 2.88 -7.12 3.30
C VAL A 100 3.16 -5.91 4.20
N PHE A 101 2.71 -5.94 5.46
CA PHE A 101 3.02 -4.89 6.44
C PHE A 101 3.52 -5.51 7.74
N SER A 102 4.54 -4.89 8.32
CA SER A 102 5.14 -5.33 9.58
C SER A 102 5.25 -4.16 10.54
N TRP A 103 4.50 -4.24 11.63
CA TRP A 103 4.48 -3.23 12.69
C TRP A 103 5.30 -3.75 13.86
N ARG A 104 6.28 -2.98 14.33
CA ARG A 104 7.24 -3.41 15.35
C ARG A 104 7.36 -2.38 16.45
N SER A 105 7.08 -2.80 17.69
CA SER A 105 7.23 -1.96 18.88
C SER A 105 8.71 -1.73 19.21
N PRO A 106 9.10 -0.54 19.73
CA PRO A 106 8.27 0.65 19.93
C PRO A 106 8.00 1.40 18.63
N TRP A 107 6.79 1.93 18.46
CA TRP A 107 6.43 2.76 17.31
C TRP A 107 6.93 4.20 17.51
N PRO A 108 7.31 4.91 16.42
CA PRO A 108 7.55 6.35 16.48
C PRO A 108 6.35 7.09 17.07
N PRO A 109 6.54 8.19 17.85
CA PRO A 109 5.44 8.92 18.47
C PRO A 109 4.35 9.38 17.49
N SER A 110 4.75 9.85 16.30
CA SER A 110 3.80 10.24 15.24
C SER A 110 2.92 9.08 14.80
N LEU A 111 3.49 7.90 14.56
CA LEU A 111 2.71 6.71 14.22
C LEU A 111 1.84 6.24 15.39
N ALA A 112 2.39 6.25 16.61
CA ALA A 112 1.67 5.78 17.79
C ALA A 112 0.46 6.67 18.13
N ARG A 113 0.53 7.98 17.86
CA ARG A 113 -0.49 8.97 18.22
C ARG A 113 -1.37 9.44 17.06
N ASP A 114 -0.78 9.65 15.89
CA ASP A 114 -1.46 10.19 14.71
C ASP A 114 -1.82 9.10 13.69
N GLY A 115 -1.32 7.87 13.92
CA GLY A 115 -1.56 6.73 13.03
C GLY A 115 -0.81 6.82 11.70
N ALA A 116 -1.02 5.81 10.86
CA ALA A 116 -0.52 5.82 9.48
C ALA A 116 -1.44 5.07 8.53
N TYR A 117 -1.58 5.64 7.33
CA TYR A 117 -2.08 4.94 6.17
C TYR A 117 -0.96 4.14 5.52
N ALA A 118 -1.24 2.89 5.18
CA ALA A 118 -0.39 2.04 4.35
C ALA A 118 -1.24 1.46 3.23
N ASP A 119 -0.74 1.48 1.99
CA ASP A 119 -1.45 0.92 0.84
C ASP A 119 -0.57 0.05 -0.05
N LEU A 120 -1.22 -0.79 -0.84
CA LEU A 120 -0.58 -1.71 -1.77
C LEU A 120 -1.52 -2.04 -2.93
N PHE A 121 -0.95 -2.50 -4.05
CA PHE A 121 -1.70 -3.18 -5.09
C PHE A 121 -1.47 -4.69 -5.04
N ALA A 122 -2.54 -5.47 -4.99
CA ALA A 122 -2.51 -6.92 -5.07
C ALA A 122 -3.49 -7.43 -6.13
N THR A 123 -3.12 -8.50 -6.83
CA THR A 123 -4.03 -9.21 -7.73
C THR A 123 -4.83 -10.23 -6.91
N ILE A 124 -6.16 -10.11 -6.94
CA ILE A 124 -7.07 -10.99 -6.22
C ILE A 124 -7.97 -11.66 -7.25
N LEU A 125 -7.75 -12.96 -7.46
CA LEU A 125 -8.50 -13.76 -8.44
C LEU A 125 -9.62 -14.59 -7.79
N SER A 126 -9.61 -14.68 -6.46
CA SER A 126 -10.67 -15.30 -5.66
C SER A 126 -11.89 -14.38 -5.53
N SER A 127 -13.05 -14.96 -5.22
CA SER A 127 -14.28 -14.21 -4.92
C SER A 127 -14.27 -13.47 -3.57
N GLU A 128 -13.21 -13.67 -2.78
CA GLU A 128 -12.99 -13.03 -1.49
C GLU A 128 -11.55 -12.52 -1.37
N ALA A 129 -11.37 -11.39 -0.66
CA ALA A 129 -10.07 -10.92 -0.22
C ALA A 129 -9.88 -11.27 1.25
N LEU A 130 -8.78 -11.95 1.56
CA LEU A 130 -8.38 -12.26 2.93
C LEU A 130 -7.30 -11.27 3.39
N ILE A 131 -7.58 -10.53 4.46
CA ILE A 131 -6.61 -9.68 5.14
C ILE A 131 -6.42 -10.24 6.55
N CYS A 132 -5.26 -10.82 6.83
CA CYS A 132 -4.99 -11.53 8.07
C CYS A 132 -3.95 -10.80 8.92
N PHE A 133 -4.14 -10.85 10.23
CA PHE A 133 -3.31 -10.22 11.24
C PHE A 133 -2.70 -11.29 12.13
N TYR A 134 -1.38 -11.22 12.32
CA TYR A 134 -0.61 -12.20 13.09
C TYR A 134 0.05 -11.52 14.28
N SER A 135 -0.31 -11.94 15.48
CA SER A 135 0.23 -11.39 16.73
C SER A 135 1.67 -11.85 16.96
N LEU A 136 2.61 -10.93 17.21
CA LEU A 136 3.92 -11.30 17.74
C LEU A 136 3.85 -11.39 19.27
N ALA A 137 4.27 -12.53 19.82
CA ALA A 137 4.20 -12.82 21.25
C ALA A 137 2.77 -12.63 21.81
N THR A 138 2.58 -11.68 22.73
CA THR A 138 1.28 -11.38 23.36
C THR A 138 0.69 -10.05 22.92
N ASP A 139 1.32 -9.38 21.94
CA ASP A 139 0.88 -8.07 21.46
C ASP A 139 -0.36 -8.22 20.59
N PRO A 140 -1.48 -7.52 20.89
CA PRO A 140 -2.69 -7.61 20.09
C PRO A 140 -2.58 -6.77 18.82
N PRO A 141 -2.65 -7.34 17.60
CA PRO A 141 -2.74 -6.53 16.40
C PRO A 141 -3.92 -5.57 16.45
N VAL A 142 -3.76 -4.39 15.87
CA VAL A 142 -4.78 -3.33 15.82
C VAL A 142 -5.02 -2.85 14.39
N ILE A 143 -6.26 -2.47 14.10
CA ILE A 143 -6.66 -1.90 12.81
C ILE A 143 -7.85 -0.96 13.00
N SER A 144 -7.80 0.21 12.38
CA SER A 144 -8.88 1.21 12.45
C SER A 144 -9.71 1.26 11.19
N SER A 145 -9.08 1.16 10.02
CA SER A 145 -9.82 1.15 8.76
C SER A 145 -9.20 0.24 7.70
N ILE A 146 -10.07 -0.32 6.86
CA ILE A 146 -9.69 -1.11 5.69
C ILE A 146 -10.48 -0.59 4.50
N GLU A 147 -9.79 -0.30 3.41
CA GLU A 147 -10.39 0.17 2.16
C GLU A 147 -9.87 -0.67 1.00
N LEU A 148 -10.77 -0.96 0.06
CA LEU A 148 -10.46 -1.78 -1.10
C LEU A 148 -11.06 -1.16 -2.36
N PHE A 149 -10.19 -0.75 -3.29
CA PHE A 149 -10.57 -0.16 -4.57
C PHE A 149 -10.20 -1.10 -5.70
N ALA A 150 -11.12 -1.32 -6.64
CA ALA A 150 -10.81 -2.09 -7.83
C ALA A 150 -9.90 -1.23 -8.74
N ALA A 151 -8.86 -1.86 -9.26
CA ALA A 151 -7.95 -1.29 -10.24
C ALA A 151 -7.93 -2.17 -11.49
N ASP A 152 -7.48 -1.62 -12.60
CA ASP A 152 -7.34 -2.39 -13.85
C ASP A 152 -6.28 -3.48 -13.67
N LEU A 153 -6.56 -4.68 -14.17
CA LEU A 153 -5.65 -5.84 -14.10
C LEU A 153 -4.30 -5.57 -14.78
N ALA A 154 -4.27 -4.73 -15.82
CA ALA A 154 -3.07 -4.39 -16.56
C ALA A 154 -2.33 -3.16 -15.98
N SER A 155 -2.87 -2.51 -14.94
CA SER A 155 -2.23 -1.34 -14.32
C SER A 155 -0.82 -1.69 -13.81
N TYR A 156 0.07 -0.71 -13.79
CA TYR A 156 1.47 -0.82 -13.39
C TYR A 156 2.20 -1.96 -14.09
N ASP A 157 2.00 -2.06 -15.41
CA ASP A 157 2.58 -3.08 -16.31
C ASP A 157 2.63 -4.47 -15.70
N ALA A 158 1.49 -4.90 -15.12
CA ALA A 158 1.38 -6.13 -14.35
C ALA A 158 1.98 -7.33 -15.09
N ALA A 159 1.77 -7.44 -16.40
CA ALA A 159 2.27 -8.54 -17.23
C ALA A 159 3.80 -8.56 -17.41
N ALA A 160 4.47 -7.40 -17.32
CA ALA A 160 5.92 -7.30 -17.48
C ALA A 160 6.66 -7.41 -16.14
N ILE A 161 6.00 -7.00 -15.05
CA ILE A 161 6.59 -6.89 -13.71
C ILE A 161 6.27 -8.12 -12.83
N ALA A 162 5.19 -8.86 -13.13
CA ALA A 162 4.69 -9.91 -12.26
C ALA A 162 4.10 -11.11 -13.04
N ASP A 163 4.56 -12.31 -12.72
CA ASP A 163 3.81 -13.55 -12.95
C ASP A 163 2.59 -13.59 -12.01
N ASN A 164 1.57 -12.74 -12.18
CA ASN A 164 0.31 -12.66 -11.39
C ASN A 164 0.41 -12.62 -9.84
N GLY A 165 1.61 -12.73 -9.28
CA GLY A 165 1.86 -13.04 -7.88
C GLY A 165 2.91 -12.11 -7.30
N THR A 166 2.98 -10.86 -7.72
CA THR A 166 3.78 -9.84 -7.03
C THR A 166 2.84 -8.77 -6.49
N VAL A 167 2.98 -8.47 -5.20
CA VAL A 167 2.30 -7.37 -4.53
C VAL A 167 3.16 -6.12 -4.62
N LEU A 168 2.55 -4.99 -4.98
CA LEU A 168 3.21 -3.68 -5.04
C LEU A 168 2.92 -2.92 -3.74
N VAL A 169 3.82 -3.00 -2.77
CA VAL A 169 3.68 -2.29 -1.49
C VAL A 169 4.18 -0.86 -1.64
N ASN A 170 3.37 0.15 -1.30
CA ASN A 170 3.72 1.55 -1.51
C ASN A 170 4.72 2.05 -0.45
N TYR A 171 5.87 2.54 -0.90
CA TYR A 171 6.90 3.19 -0.08
C TYR A 171 7.02 4.69 -0.35
N GLY A 172 6.17 5.23 -1.22
CA GLY A 172 6.11 6.66 -1.51
C GLY A 172 5.27 6.91 -2.75
N ARG A 173 4.18 7.66 -2.62
CA ARG A 173 3.37 8.16 -3.73
C ARG A 173 3.25 9.66 -3.57
N LEU A 174 4.01 10.40 -4.37
CA LEU A 174 4.27 11.83 -4.21
C LEU A 174 3.67 12.63 -5.37
N SER A 175 2.95 13.70 -5.03
CA SER A 175 2.53 14.74 -5.95
C SER A 175 3.43 15.95 -5.78
N CYS A 176 4.13 16.31 -6.86
CA CYS A 176 5.14 17.34 -6.83
C CYS A 176 4.52 18.72 -7.01
N GLY A 177 4.77 19.62 -6.05
CA GLY A 177 4.32 21.01 -6.12
C GLY A 177 2.87 21.19 -5.67
N SER A 178 2.32 20.22 -4.95
CA SER A 178 1.03 20.29 -4.28
C SER A 178 1.13 19.87 -2.82
N ASP A 179 0.10 20.22 -2.06
CA ASP A 179 -0.17 19.61 -0.76
C ASP A 179 -0.66 18.16 -0.94
N GLN A 180 -0.84 17.44 0.16
CA GLN A 180 -1.41 16.08 0.16
C GLN A 180 -2.87 16.10 -0.31
N TRP A 181 -3.27 15.11 -1.12
CA TRP A 181 -4.62 15.02 -1.65
C TRP A 181 -5.05 13.57 -1.94
N GLY A 182 -6.36 13.38 -2.17
CA GLY A 182 -7.00 12.09 -2.45
C GLY A 182 -7.89 11.61 -1.30
N PRO A 183 -8.37 10.35 -1.34
CA PRO A 183 -9.38 9.86 -0.39
C PRO A 183 -8.92 10.01 1.07
N GLY A 184 -9.72 10.65 1.91
CA GLY A 184 -9.40 10.94 3.32
C GLY A 184 -8.68 12.27 3.56
N PHE A 185 -8.15 12.93 2.53
CA PHE A 185 -7.37 14.18 2.65
C PHE A 185 -8.02 15.36 1.94
N SER A 186 -8.67 15.13 0.81
CA SER A 186 -9.32 16.18 0.02
C SER A 186 -10.49 15.63 -0.81
N ASN A 187 -11.26 16.52 -1.44
CA ASN A 187 -12.39 16.14 -2.30
C ASN A 187 -11.96 15.81 -3.74
N ASP A 188 -10.71 15.45 -3.95
CA ASP A 188 -10.18 15.08 -5.26
C ASP A 188 -10.35 13.58 -5.49
N SER A 189 -10.87 13.23 -6.66
CA SER A 189 -11.11 11.84 -7.03
C SER A 189 -9.88 11.22 -7.71
N ASP A 190 -9.61 9.95 -7.39
CA ASP A 190 -8.72 9.06 -8.14
C ASP A 190 -9.49 7.74 -8.35
N LEU A 191 -9.59 7.27 -9.59
CA LEU A 191 -10.37 6.08 -9.94
C LEU A 191 -9.90 4.81 -9.21
N PHE A 192 -8.63 4.74 -8.83
CA PHE A 192 -8.05 3.63 -8.08
C PHE A 192 -7.99 3.89 -6.57
N GLY A 193 -8.49 5.04 -6.10
CA GLY A 193 -8.50 5.39 -4.68
C GLY A 193 -7.11 5.71 -4.11
N ARG A 194 -6.13 6.03 -4.96
CA ARG A 194 -4.79 6.41 -4.49
C ARG A 194 -4.82 7.77 -3.80
N SER A 195 -4.04 7.89 -2.74
CA SER A 195 -3.70 9.18 -2.11
C SER A 195 -2.28 9.56 -2.44
N TRP A 196 -2.06 10.86 -2.62
CA TRP A 196 -0.80 11.45 -3.03
C TRP A 196 -0.30 12.39 -1.95
N GLN A 197 0.92 12.14 -1.47
CA GLN A 197 1.58 12.95 -0.44
C GLN A 197 2.31 14.13 -1.08
N SER A 198 2.52 15.19 -0.32
CA SER A 198 3.40 16.28 -0.78
C SER A 198 4.83 15.75 -0.93
N ASP A 199 5.48 16.09 -2.03
CA ASP A 199 6.89 15.76 -2.27
C ASP A 199 7.86 16.54 -1.36
N SER A 200 7.36 17.53 -0.62
CA SER A 200 8.17 18.55 0.03
C SER A 200 9.15 18.06 1.09
N VAL A 201 8.76 17.05 1.86
CA VAL A 201 9.58 16.46 2.92
C VAL A 201 10.60 15.44 2.41
N PHE A 202 10.47 15.01 1.14
CA PHE A 202 11.34 14.00 0.52
C PHE A 202 12.49 14.62 -0.29
N ARG A 203 12.46 15.95 -0.50
CA ARG A 203 13.52 16.67 -1.21
C ARG A 203 14.73 16.89 -0.32
N THR A 204 15.92 16.52 -0.79
CA THR A 204 17.18 16.62 -0.01
C THR A 204 18.21 17.58 -0.61
N GLY A 205 18.00 18.05 -1.85
CA GLY A 205 18.90 18.97 -2.54
C GLY A 205 18.86 20.42 -2.03
N GLN A 206 19.94 21.17 -2.25
CA GLN A 206 20.06 22.59 -1.88
C GLN A 206 19.43 23.56 -2.90
N SER A 207 18.98 23.05 -4.04
CA SER A 207 18.38 23.86 -5.09
C SER A 207 17.12 24.56 -4.59
N LYS A 208 17.01 25.86 -4.86
CA LYS A 208 15.75 26.59 -4.65
C LYS A 208 14.68 26.00 -5.58
N ILE A 209 13.54 25.61 -5.01
CA ILE A 209 12.45 24.97 -5.73
C ILE A 209 11.39 26.00 -6.13
N VAL A 210 10.81 25.82 -7.32
CA VAL A 210 9.66 26.57 -7.82
C VAL A 210 8.58 25.56 -8.17
N ALA A 211 7.40 25.70 -7.55
CA ALA A 211 6.21 24.97 -7.96
C ALA A 211 5.54 25.70 -9.12
N VAL A 212 5.08 24.95 -10.12
CA VAL A 212 4.27 25.45 -11.23
C VAL A 212 2.96 24.69 -11.27
N SER A 213 1.90 25.37 -11.70
CA SER A 213 0.58 24.77 -11.85
C SER A 213 -0.11 25.29 -13.09
N THR A 214 -1.06 24.51 -13.59
CA THR A 214 -1.91 24.87 -14.72
C THR A 214 -3.36 24.49 -14.46
N ARG A 215 -4.27 25.16 -15.17
CA ARG A 215 -5.70 24.79 -15.25
C ARG A 215 -6.06 24.19 -16.60
N ASN A 216 -5.10 24.08 -17.50
CA ASN A 216 -5.31 23.43 -18.78
C ASN A 216 -5.51 21.93 -18.58
N SER A 217 -6.31 21.33 -19.44
CA SER A 217 -6.46 19.89 -19.48
C SER A 217 -5.15 19.21 -19.85
N ILE A 218 -4.86 18.06 -19.25
CA ILE A 218 -3.69 17.24 -19.56
C ILE A 218 -4.14 16.02 -20.35
N SER A 219 -3.77 15.95 -21.62
CA SER A 219 -4.05 14.78 -22.46
C SER A 219 -3.26 13.54 -22.00
N GLY A 220 -3.81 12.34 -22.17
CA GLY A 220 -3.18 11.09 -21.73
C GLY A 220 -3.27 10.80 -20.23
N ALA A 221 -3.86 11.70 -19.43
CA ALA A 221 -4.24 11.41 -18.04
C ALA A 221 -5.60 10.70 -17.99
N GLU A 222 -5.91 10.01 -16.89
CA GLU A 222 -7.17 9.25 -16.69
C GLU A 222 -7.42 8.17 -17.76
N GLU A 223 -6.37 7.70 -18.43
CA GLU A 223 -6.45 6.67 -19.47
C GLU A 223 -6.03 5.28 -18.95
N LYS A 224 -6.59 4.24 -19.57
CA LYS A 224 -6.21 2.85 -19.31
C LYS A 224 -4.72 2.62 -19.62
N PRO A 225 -4.05 1.69 -18.90
CA PRO A 225 -4.59 0.87 -17.82
C PRO A 225 -4.42 1.52 -16.44
N ASN A 226 -3.68 2.61 -16.32
CA ASN A 226 -3.24 3.14 -15.02
C ASN A 226 -4.18 4.16 -14.41
N TYR A 227 -4.99 4.82 -15.24
CA TYR A 227 -5.89 5.90 -14.85
C TYR A 227 -5.20 6.92 -13.94
N PHE A 228 -3.97 7.31 -14.28
CA PHE A 228 -3.24 8.28 -13.46
C PHE A 228 -4.00 9.61 -13.46
N PRO A 229 -4.27 10.18 -12.28
CA PRO A 229 -5.21 11.28 -12.17
C PRO A 229 -4.70 12.55 -12.84
N GLU A 230 -5.57 13.29 -13.53
CA GLU A 230 -5.19 14.52 -14.24
C GLU A 230 -4.56 15.55 -13.30
N LYS A 231 -5.10 15.65 -12.07
CA LYS A 231 -4.59 16.54 -11.01
C LYS A 231 -3.09 16.37 -10.76
N LEU A 232 -2.57 15.14 -10.84
CA LEU A 232 -1.14 14.86 -10.66
C LEU A 232 -0.28 15.63 -11.65
N TYR A 233 -0.74 15.73 -12.90
CA TYR A 233 0.00 16.38 -13.99
C TYR A 233 -0.28 17.88 -14.11
N GLN A 234 -1.24 18.40 -13.35
CA GLN A 234 -1.54 19.85 -13.31
C GLN A 234 -0.61 20.62 -12.38
N THR A 235 0.18 19.94 -11.56
CA THR A 235 1.23 20.52 -10.73
C THR A 235 2.57 19.89 -11.04
N ALA A 236 3.63 20.67 -10.88
CA ALA A 236 5.00 20.17 -10.97
C ALA A 236 5.95 21.01 -10.13
N VAL A 237 7.13 20.49 -9.87
CA VAL A 237 8.26 21.29 -9.36
C VAL A 237 9.39 21.36 -10.37
N MET A 238 10.10 22.47 -10.34
CA MET A 238 11.36 22.70 -11.04
C MET A 238 12.36 23.40 -10.13
N THR A 239 13.62 23.42 -10.52
CA THR A 239 14.60 24.29 -9.89
C THR A 239 14.41 25.74 -10.35
N ALA A 240 14.66 26.69 -9.46
CA ALA A 240 14.66 28.12 -9.78
C ALA A 240 15.81 28.50 -10.72
N THR A 241 16.93 27.78 -10.62
CA THR A 241 18.10 27.92 -11.48
C THR A 241 18.13 26.81 -12.52
N THR A 242 18.59 27.15 -13.70
CA THR A 242 18.71 26.26 -14.86
C THR A 242 20.08 25.56 -14.91
N ALA A 243 20.23 24.57 -15.77
CA ALA A 243 21.51 23.91 -16.04
C ALA A 243 22.59 24.91 -16.47
N GLU A 244 22.20 25.89 -17.30
CA GLU A 244 23.07 26.95 -17.83
C GLU A 244 23.60 27.87 -16.72
N GLU A 245 22.85 28.02 -15.63
CA GLU A 245 23.23 28.79 -14.44
C GLU A 245 24.02 27.96 -13.41
N ARG A 246 24.50 26.77 -13.80
CA ARG A 246 25.16 25.79 -12.91
C ARG A 246 24.26 25.31 -11.76
N GLY A 247 22.95 25.31 -11.99
CA GLY A 247 21.93 24.76 -11.12
C GLY A 247 21.28 23.53 -11.76
N GLY A 248 19.94 23.44 -11.69
CA GLY A 248 19.21 22.43 -12.45
C GLY A 248 19.20 21.02 -11.83
N VAL A 249 19.42 20.87 -10.52
CA VAL A 249 19.41 19.56 -9.86
C VAL A 249 18.20 19.44 -8.92
N LEU A 250 17.31 18.49 -9.18
CA LEU A 250 16.28 18.03 -8.24
C LEU A 250 16.71 16.69 -7.66
N GLU A 251 16.54 16.52 -6.35
CA GLU A 251 16.98 15.32 -5.65
C GLU A 251 15.97 14.95 -4.56
N TYR A 252 15.63 13.67 -4.53
CA TYR A 252 14.70 13.05 -3.61
C TYR A 252 15.35 11.84 -2.95
N GLU A 253 15.05 11.64 -1.67
CA GLU A 253 15.41 10.43 -0.94
C GLU A 253 14.15 9.81 -0.33
N LEU A 254 13.89 8.56 -0.69
CA LEU A 254 12.78 7.77 -0.17
C LEU A 254 13.34 6.71 0.78
N ARG A 255 12.76 6.62 1.98
CA ARG A 255 13.10 5.56 2.95
C ARG A 255 12.47 4.26 2.48
N VAL A 256 13.27 3.20 2.48
CA VAL A 256 12.92 1.89 1.95
C VAL A 256 13.56 0.79 2.78
N ASP A 257 13.08 -0.44 2.61
CA ASP A 257 13.70 -1.62 3.19
C ASP A 257 14.79 -2.17 2.27
N ALA A 258 15.90 -2.60 2.86
CA ALA A 258 16.98 -3.23 2.12
C ALA A 258 16.60 -4.64 1.66
N LYS A 259 17.30 -5.14 0.62
CA LYS A 259 17.18 -6.48 0.04
C LYS A 259 15.83 -6.76 -0.64
N LEU A 260 15.19 -5.72 -1.16
CA LEU A 260 13.99 -5.82 -1.98
C LEU A 260 14.20 -5.17 -3.35
N ASP A 261 13.35 -5.53 -4.29
CA ASP A 261 13.23 -4.88 -5.58
C ASP A 261 12.25 -3.71 -5.48
N TYR A 262 12.53 -2.59 -6.14
CA TYR A 262 11.69 -1.39 -6.12
C TYR A 262 11.31 -0.95 -7.53
N LEU A 263 10.01 -0.79 -7.78
CA LEU A 263 9.46 -0.21 -8.99
C LEU A 263 9.22 1.29 -8.78
N VAL A 264 9.99 2.11 -9.49
CA VAL A 264 9.89 3.57 -9.44
C VAL A 264 9.17 4.07 -10.69
N TRP A 265 8.08 4.83 -10.51
CA TRP A 265 7.39 5.55 -11.58
C TRP A 265 7.65 7.05 -11.43
N LEU A 266 8.01 7.68 -12.54
CA LEU A 266 8.20 9.13 -12.64
C LEU A 266 7.15 9.70 -13.59
N HIS A 267 6.46 10.74 -13.13
CA HIS A 267 5.36 11.37 -13.84
C HIS A 267 5.77 12.77 -14.29
N PHE A 268 5.52 13.07 -15.56
CA PHE A 268 5.92 14.30 -16.22
C PHE A 268 4.78 14.86 -17.06
N ALA A 269 4.70 16.18 -17.15
CA ALA A 269 3.93 16.90 -18.16
C ALA A 269 4.58 18.27 -18.38
N GLU A 270 4.80 18.67 -19.63
CA GLU A 270 5.34 20.01 -19.90
C GLU A 270 4.20 21.02 -19.78
N ILE A 271 4.04 21.56 -18.57
CA ILE A 271 3.02 22.56 -18.21
C ILE A 271 3.61 23.97 -18.06
N GLU A 272 4.93 24.12 -18.18
CA GLU A 272 5.61 25.41 -18.06
C GLU A 272 5.56 26.16 -19.39
N GLY A 273 4.80 27.25 -19.43
CA GLY A 273 4.44 27.93 -20.66
C GLY A 273 5.59 28.52 -21.49
N ARG A 274 6.84 28.59 -20.98
CA ARG A 274 8.01 29.07 -21.75
C ARG A 274 8.64 27.97 -22.61
N VAL A 275 8.46 26.68 -22.26
CA VAL A 275 8.97 25.56 -23.06
C VAL A 275 7.89 25.09 -24.03
N ARG A 276 8.10 25.37 -25.33
CA ARG A 276 7.12 25.11 -26.41
C ARG A 276 7.72 24.42 -27.62
N ARG A 277 8.87 23.76 -27.46
CA ARG A 277 9.55 23.07 -28.55
C ARG A 277 10.43 21.95 -28.02
N VAL A 278 10.69 20.98 -28.88
CA VAL A 278 11.72 19.95 -28.69
C VAL A 278 13.06 20.62 -28.37
N GLY A 279 13.78 20.07 -27.40
CA GLY A 279 15.06 20.58 -26.91
C GLY A 279 14.95 21.82 -26.02
N GLY A 280 13.74 22.29 -25.71
CA GLY A 280 13.55 23.43 -24.80
C GLY A 280 13.80 23.11 -23.33
N ARG A 281 13.65 21.83 -22.94
CA ARG A 281 14.00 21.29 -21.63
C ARG A 281 14.52 19.88 -21.81
N VAL A 282 15.74 19.64 -21.33
CA VAL A 282 16.36 18.31 -21.40
C VAL A 282 17.06 18.05 -20.07
N PHE A 283 16.86 16.88 -19.49
CA PHE A 283 17.49 16.49 -18.24
C PHE A 283 17.75 14.98 -18.18
N ASP A 284 18.78 14.61 -17.43
CA ASP A 284 19.15 13.22 -17.16
C ASP A 284 18.49 12.75 -15.86
N VAL A 285 18.01 11.51 -15.84
CA VAL A 285 17.40 10.86 -14.69
C VAL A 285 18.37 9.84 -14.12
N TYR A 286 18.69 10.02 -12.84
CA TYR A 286 19.52 9.12 -12.06
C TYR A 286 18.69 8.48 -10.96
N ILE A 287 18.86 7.17 -10.78
CA ILE A 287 18.32 6.45 -9.62
C ILE A 287 19.49 5.72 -8.96
N ASN A 288 19.69 5.94 -7.65
CA ASN A 288 20.81 5.38 -6.89
C ASN A 288 22.20 5.64 -7.51
N GLY A 289 22.35 6.78 -8.19
CA GLY A 289 23.60 7.21 -8.83
C GLY A 289 23.79 6.73 -10.28
N ASP A 290 22.98 5.79 -10.76
CA ASP A 290 23.04 5.30 -12.13
C ASP A 290 22.25 6.21 -13.07
N ASN A 291 22.86 6.66 -14.17
CA ASN A 291 22.16 7.43 -15.21
C ASN A 291 21.34 6.48 -16.08
N LEU A 292 20.00 6.55 -15.96
CA LEU A 292 19.10 5.58 -16.59
C LEU A 292 18.54 6.08 -17.91
N THR A 293 18.25 7.39 -18.02
CA THR A 293 17.63 7.94 -19.23
C THR A 293 17.80 9.45 -19.33
N ARG A 294 17.73 9.96 -20.56
CA ARG A 294 17.63 11.40 -20.86
C ARG A 294 16.23 11.73 -21.33
N VAL A 295 15.59 12.68 -20.65
CA VAL A 295 14.19 13.07 -20.88
C VAL A 295 14.12 14.44 -21.54
N ASP A 296 13.28 14.52 -22.57
CA ASP A 296 12.75 15.75 -23.18
C ASP A 296 11.23 15.55 -23.28
N ILE A 297 10.48 16.14 -22.34
CA ILE A 297 9.04 15.89 -22.20
C ILE A 297 8.30 16.34 -23.47
N TYR A 298 8.65 17.51 -24.01
CA TYR A 298 8.02 18.06 -25.20
C TYR A 298 8.26 17.18 -26.43
N LYS A 299 9.43 16.55 -26.53
CA LYS A 299 9.70 15.56 -27.59
C LYS A 299 8.85 14.31 -27.47
N GLN A 300 8.58 13.83 -26.24
CA GLN A 300 7.81 12.60 -26.03
C GLN A 300 6.33 12.81 -26.30
N VAL A 301 5.76 13.90 -25.77
CA VAL A 301 4.30 14.07 -25.73
C VAL A 301 3.81 15.48 -26.07
N GLY A 302 4.71 16.45 -26.30
CA GLY A 302 4.35 17.85 -26.48
C GLY A 302 4.06 18.57 -25.16
N GLY A 303 3.26 19.63 -25.22
CA GLY A 303 2.84 20.39 -24.04
C GLY A 303 1.47 19.94 -23.54
N PHE A 304 1.23 20.04 -22.23
CA PHE A 304 -0.04 19.66 -21.59
C PHE A 304 -0.49 18.22 -21.92
N ALA A 305 0.48 17.29 -21.89
CA ALA A 305 0.26 15.87 -22.09
C ALA A 305 1.06 15.08 -21.04
N ALA A 306 0.45 14.02 -20.52
CA ALA A 306 1.03 13.15 -19.52
C ALA A 306 2.08 12.23 -20.16
N PHE A 307 3.27 12.19 -19.55
CA PHE A 307 4.34 11.27 -19.87
C PHE A 307 4.74 10.53 -18.60
N THR A 308 4.88 9.21 -18.71
CA THR A 308 5.34 8.37 -17.59
C THR A 308 6.56 7.59 -18.03
N TRP A 309 7.46 7.37 -17.08
CA TRP A 309 8.61 6.52 -17.25
C TRP A 309 8.84 5.77 -15.94
N HIS A 310 9.17 4.49 -16.02
CA HIS A 310 9.39 3.67 -14.83
C HIS A 310 10.63 2.79 -14.99
N HIS A 311 11.18 2.39 -13.85
CA HIS A 311 12.34 1.51 -13.77
C HIS A 311 12.27 0.65 -12.52
N THR A 312 12.76 -0.59 -12.63
CA THR A 312 12.86 -1.49 -11.48
C THR A 312 14.30 -1.57 -10.99
N VAL A 313 14.55 -1.01 -9.80
CA VAL A 313 15.79 -1.19 -9.06
C VAL A 313 15.77 -2.60 -8.45
N LYS A 314 16.80 -3.40 -8.75
CA LYS A 314 16.89 -4.79 -8.28
C LYS A 314 17.78 -4.90 -7.05
N ASN A 315 17.33 -5.67 -6.06
CA ASN A 315 18.06 -6.05 -4.86
C ASN A 315 18.78 -4.88 -4.19
N LEU A 316 18.02 -3.84 -3.83
CA LEU A 316 18.56 -2.62 -3.26
C LEU A 316 19.18 -2.92 -1.89
N SER A 317 20.50 -2.77 -1.76
CA SER A 317 21.20 -3.05 -0.49
C SER A 317 21.10 -1.94 0.56
N SER A 318 20.60 -0.76 0.16
CA SER A 318 20.46 0.44 0.99
C SER A 318 19.04 0.57 1.56
N SER A 319 18.89 1.29 2.67
CA SER A 319 17.59 1.71 3.22
C SER A 319 17.11 3.07 2.70
N VAL A 320 17.78 3.58 1.66
CA VAL A 320 17.43 4.82 0.97
C VAL A 320 17.47 4.56 -0.54
N LEU A 321 16.40 4.96 -1.22
CA LEU A 321 16.32 5.04 -2.68
C LEU A 321 16.42 6.51 -3.08
N SER A 322 17.43 6.87 -3.87
CA SER A 322 17.61 8.24 -4.35
C SER A 322 17.12 8.39 -5.79
N VAL A 323 16.38 9.47 -6.06
CA VAL A 323 15.96 9.88 -7.40
C VAL A 323 16.50 11.27 -7.65
N LYS A 324 17.25 11.45 -8.74
CA LYS A 324 17.91 12.71 -9.06
C LYS A 324 17.70 13.07 -10.53
N LEU A 325 17.22 14.29 -10.78
CA LEU A 325 17.06 14.84 -12.12
C LEU A 325 18.08 15.96 -12.30
N VAL A 326 18.92 15.85 -13.34
CA VAL A 326 20.00 16.81 -13.61
C VAL A 326 19.74 17.47 -14.97
N GLY A 327 19.51 18.77 -14.94
CA GLY A 327 19.32 19.59 -16.13
C GLY A 327 20.53 19.52 -17.07
N VAL A 328 20.24 19.33 -18.35
CA VAL A 328 21.17 19.47 -19.48
C VAL A 328 20.87 20.76 -20.24
N VAL A 329 19.57 21.05 -20.44
CA VAL A 329 19.05 22.30 -20.99
C VAL A 329 17.87 22.74 -20.13
N GLY A 330 17.91 23.96 -19.61
CA GLY A 330 16.90 24.49 -18.71
C GLY A 330 16.88 23.79 -17.33
N ALA A 331 15.77 23.92 -16.62
CA ALA A 331 15.55 23.26 -15.33
C ALA A 331 14.82 21.92 -15.52
N PRO A 332 15.13 20.85 -14.77
CA PRO A 332 14.29 19.66 -14.75
C PRO A 332 12.89 19.99 -14.20
N LEU A 333 11.89 19.22 -14.62
CA LEU A 333 10.51 19.34 -14.18
C LEU A 333 9.96 17.95 -13.86
N ILE A 334 9.24 17.81 -12.75
CA ILE A 334 8.58 16.55 -12.38
C ILE A 334 7.22 16.82 -11.72
N CYS A 335 6.23 16.01 -12.07
CA CYS A 335 4.84 16.09 -11.58
C CYS A 335 4.57 15.13 -10.43
N GLY A 336 5.20 13.96 -10.42
CA GLY A 336 4.99 12.97 -9.37
C GLY A 336 6.01 11.84 -9.39
N ILE A 337 6.09 11.14 -8.26
CA ILE A 337 6.98 9.99 -8.05
C ILE A 337 6.17 8.90 -7.34
N GLU A 338 6.19 7.68 -7.84
CA GLU A 338 5.72 6.51 -7.10
C GLU A 338 6.87 5.54 -6.88
N ASN A 339 6.91 4.88 -5.73
CA ASN A 339 7.90 3.89 -5.36
C ASN A 339 7.21 2.70 -4.69
N TYR A 340 7.30 1.53 -5.32
CA TYR A 340 6.68 0.30 -4.81
C TYR A 340 7.73 -0.76 -4.54
N ALA A 341 7.73 -1.35 -3.34
CA ALA A 341 8.43 -2.61 -3.12
C ALA A 341 7.67 -3.73 -3.84
N LEU A 342 8.43 -4.54 -4.57
CA LEU A 342 7.93 -5.73 -5.26
C LEU A 342 8.05 -6.92 -4.32
N VAL A 343 6.94 -7.28 -3.68
CA VAL A 343 6.88 -8.40 -2.71
C VAL A 343 6.34 -9.63 -3.44
N PRO A 344 7.16 -10.68 -3.65
CA PRO A 344 6.68 -11.93 -4.24
C PRO A 344 5.60 -12.56 -3.37
N SER A 345 4.57 -13.09 -4.00
CA SER A 345 3.50 -13.76 -3.31
C SER A 345 3.99 -15.09 -2.78
N ASP A 346 3.64 -15.34 -1.54
CA ASP A 346 3.94 -16.57 -0.86
C ASP A 346 2.90 -17.65 -1.23
N PRO A 347 3.30 -18.92 -1.42
CA PRO A 347 2.39 -19.99 -1.83
C PRO A 347 1.24 -20.18 -0.84
N SER A 348 0.03 -20.30 -1.40
CA SER A 348 -1.19 -20.62 -0.64
C SER A 348 -1.34 -22.13 -0.44
N THR A 349 -2.22 -22.52 0.48
CA THR A 349 -2.66 -23.91 0.60
C THR A 349 -3.42 -24.35 -0.64
N VAL A 350 -3.25 -25.62 -1.05
CA VAL A 350 -3.99 -26.21 -2.17
C VAL A 350 -5.50 -25.97 -2.00
N PRO A 351 -6.21 -25.41 -3.00
CA PRO A 351 -7.60 -24.97 -2.84
C PRO A 351 -8.57 -26.04 -2.33
N GLN A 352 -8.45 -27.29 -2.78
CA GLN A 352 -9.32 -28.37 -2.31
C GLN A 352 -9.15 -28.65 -0.81
N GLN A 353 -7.92 -28.51 -0.30
CA GLN A 353 -7.65 -28.68 1.13
C GLN A 353 -8.18 -27.49 1.94
N VAL A 354 -8.10 -26.27 1.42
CA VAL A 354 -8.72 -25.10 2.06
C VAL A 354 -10.22 -25.30 2.25
N VAL A 355 -10.92 -25.75 1.20
CA VAL A 355 -12.37 -26.02 1.27
C VAL A 355 -12.69 -27.11 2.30
N ALA A 356 -11.94 -28.21 2.28
CA ALA A 356 -12.12 -29.30 3.25
C ALA A 356 -11.88 -28.84 4.70
N MET A 357 -10.83 -28.04 4.93
CA MET A 357 -10.49 -27.52 6.25
C MET A 357 -11.50 -26.50 6.77
N LYS A 358 -12.01 -25.62 5.92
CA LYS A 358 -13.11 -24.71 6.28
C LYS A 358 -14.37 -25.49 6.66
N ALA A 359 -14.75 -26.52 5.86
CA ALA A 359 -15.88 -27.38 6.20
C ALA A 359 -15.69 -28.14 7.52
N LEU A 360 -14.47 -28.60 7.80
CA LEU A 360 -14.15 -29.25 9.07
C LEU A 360 -14.22 -28.28 10.26
N LYS A 361 -13.68 -27.05 10.11
CA LYS A 361 -13.77 -25.98 11.10
C LYS A 361 -15.23 -25.78 11.53
N ASP A 362 -16.11 -25.64 10.53
CA ASP A 362 -17.54 -25.40 10.75
C ASP A 362 -18.23 -26.61 11.39
N SER A 363 -17.93 -27.83 10.91
CA SER A 363 -18.50 -29.07 11.44
C SER A 363 -18.11 -29.33 12.90
N LEU A 364 -16.88 -29.00 13.29
CA LEU A 364 -16.38 -29.19 14.65
C LEU A 364 -16.65 -27.98 15.56
N ARG A 365 -17.23 -26.90 15.03
CA ARG A 365 -17.44 -25.63 15.74
C ARG A 365 -16.16 -25.16 16.45
N VAL A 366 -15.04 -25.20 15.71
CA VAL A 366 -13.72 -24.89 16.27
C VAL A 366 -13.74 -23.48 16.87
N PRO A 367 -13.43 -23.33 18.18
CA PRO A 367 -13.42 -22.03 18.83
C PRO A 367 -12.44 -21.05 18.17
N GLU A 368 -12.80 -19.76 18.12
CA GLU A 368 -11.96 -18.70 17.53
C GLU A 368 -10.54 -18.68 18.12
N ARG A 369 -10.40 -18.94 19.43
CA ARG A 369 -9.10 -19.01 20.13
C ARG A 369 -8.07 -19.97 19.51
N MET A 370 -8.52 -20.95 18.73
CA MET A 370 -7.65 -21.92 18.04
C MET A 370 -6.97 -21.31 16.81
N GLY A 371 -7.36 -20.10 16.40
CA GLY A 371 -6.71 -19.36 15.30
C GLY A 371 -6.93 -19.98 13.92
N TRP A 372 -7.96 -20.82 13.74
CA TRP A 372 -8.32 -21.42 12.45
C TRP A 372 -8.99 -20.39 11.52
N ASN A 373 -8.27 -19.33 11.16
CA ASN A 373 -8.74 -18.24 10.30
C ASN A 373 -7.86 -18.11 9.06
N GLY A 374 -8.43 -17.65 7.94
CA GLY A 374 -7.68 -17.45 6.68
C GLY A 374 -7.18 -18.75 6.03
N ASP A 375 -5.97 -18.71 5.47
CA ASP A 375 -5.33 -19.88 4.86
C ASP A 375 -4.78 -20.85 5.94
N PRO A 376 -4.97 -22.19 5.82
CA PRO A 376 -4.51 -23.14 6.82
C PRO A 376 -3.00 -23.26 7.01
N CYS A 377 -2.19 -23.01 5.97
CA CYS A 377 -0.75 -23.21 5.97
C CYS A 377 0.07 -21.94 5.78
N ALA A 378 -0.52 -20.90 5.19
CA ALA A 378 0.16 -19.69 4.80
C ALA A 378 -0.04 -18.53 5.80
N PRO A 379 0.91 -17.58 5.86
CA PRO A 379 2.17 -17.51 5.12
C PRO A 379 3.22 -18.50 5.67
N THR A 380 4.22 -18.83 4.86
CA THR A 380 5.33 -19.76 5.16
C THR A 380 6.23 -19.29 6.29
N ASN A 381 6.22 -17.99 6.60
CA ASN A 381 6.95 -17.40 7.72
C ASN A 381 6.16 -17.37 9.04
N TRP A 382 4.92 -17.87 9.04
CA TRP A 382 4.09 -18.03 10.24
C TRP A 382 3.67 -19.49 10.44
N ASP A 383 3.25 -19.79 11.67
CA ASP A 383 2.70 -21.11 12.00
C ASP A 383 1.39 -21.35 11.21
N ALA A 384 1.22 -22.59 10.76
CA ALA A 384 -0.05 -23.09 10.26
C ALA A 384 -1.14 -23.05 11.34
N TRP A 385 -2.38 -23.35 10.96
CA TRP A 385 -3.47 -23.57 11.92
C TRP A 385 -3.06 -24.56 13.01
N GLU A 386 -3.50 -24.32 14.25
CA GLU A 386 -3.14 -25.15 15.39
C GLU A 386 -3.52 -26.62 15.13
N GLY A 387 -2.55 -27.53 15.29
CA GLY A 387 -2.72 -28.96 15.02
C GLY A 387 -2.59 -29.37 13.54
N VAL A 388 -2.31 -28.43 12.62
CA VAL A 388 -2.08 -28.70 11.20
C VAL A 388 -0.59 -28.66 10.88
N THR A 389 -0.11 -29.63 10.11
CA THR A 389 1.24 -29.62 9.56
C THR A 389 1.17 -29.52 8.05
N CYS A 390 1.98 -28.61 7.51
CA CYS A 390 2.03 -28.32 6.08
C CYS A 390 3.43 -28.56 5.52
N ARG A 391 3.49 -28.87 4.23
CA ARG A 391 4.75 -28.99 3.48
C ARG A 391 4.61 -28.31 2.13
N MET A 392 5.72 -27.87 1.57
CA MET A 392 5.77 -27.39 0.20
C MET A 392 5.45 -28.53 -0.79
N SER A 393 4.71 -28.23 -1.85
CA SER A 393 4.48 -29.15 -2.96
C SER A 393 5.78 -29.46 -3.71
N LYS A 394 5.82 -30.56 -4.47
CA LYS A 394 7.05 -30.99 -5.18
C LYS A 394 7.53 -29.97 -6.23
N ASP A 395 6.61 -29.19 -6.77
CA ASP A 395 6.83 -28.13 -7.75
C ASP A 395 6.99 -26.74 -7.11
N ASN A 396 6.97 -26.63 -5.77
CA ASN A 396 7.12 -25.37 -5.03
C ASN A 396 6.09 -24.28 -5.36
N THR A 397 4.90 -24.66 -5.79
CA THR A 397 3.82 -23.72 -6.18
C THR A 397 2.74 -23.57 -5.13
N ALA A 398 2.62 -24.52 -4.20
CA ALA A 398 1.55 -24.53 -3.19
C ALA A 398 1.97 -25.23 -1.89
N LEU A 399 1.25 -24.95 -0.81
CA LEU A 399 1.36 -25.65 0.46
C LEU A 399 0.33 -26.79 0.53
N VAL A 400 0.78 -27.95 1.01
CA VAL A 400 -0.03 -29.16 1.16
C VAL A 400 -0.08 -29.55 2.63
N ILE A 401 -1.29 -29.68 3.16
CA ILE A 401 -1.54 -30.27 4.48
C ILE A 401 -1.13 -31.73 4.44
N SER A 402 -0.16 -32.09 5.29
CA SER A 402 0.43 -33.43 5.35
C SER A 402 -0.10 -34.23 6.54
N GLN A 403 -0.38 -33.56 7.66
CA GLN A 403 -0.84 -34.19 8.90
C GLN A 403 -1.81 -33.27 9.64
N MET A 404 -2.72 -33.90 10.38
CA MET A 404 -3.62 -33.25 11.31
C MET A 404 -3.60 -34.00 12.63
N TYR A 405 -3.28 -33.30 13.70
CA TYR A 405 -3.33 -33.84 15.04
C TYR A 405 -4.70 -33.52 15.63
N ALA A 406 -5.43 -34.57 16.01
CA ALA A 406 -6.72 -34.41 16.66
C ALA A 406 -6.50 -33.79 18.04
N LEU A 407 -7.04 -32.59 18.26
CA LEU A 407 -7.06 -31.89 19.57
C LEU A 407 -8.17 -32.49 20.46
N LEU A 408 -8.23 -33.83 20.51
CA LEU A 408 -9.27 -34.62 21.19
C LEU A 408 -9.48 -34.25 22.68
N PRO A 409 -8.50 -33.80 23.48
CA PRO A 409 -8.79 -33.41 24.86
C PRO A 409 -9.46 -32.02 25.00
N ILE A 410 -9.40 -31.16 23.97
CA ILE A 410 -9.82 -29.75 24.06
C ILE A 410 -11.27 -29.55 23.59
N LEU A 411 -11.78 -30.45 22.76
CA LEU A 411 -13.17 -30.42 22.28
C LEU A 411 -14.15 -31.14 23.22
N GLU A 412 -13.68 -32.06 24.08
CA GLU A 412 -14.53 -32.78 25.04
C GLU A 412 -14.74 -32.04 26.38
N SER A 413 -14.13 -30.86 26.57
CA SER A 413 -14.22 -30.08 27.83
C SER A 413 -15.30 -28.99 27.83
N TYR A 414 -16.30 -29.06 26.92
CA TYR A 414 -17.45 -28.14 26.89
C TYR A 414 -18.79 -28.84 26.69
#